data_AF-A0A803PIR9-F1
#
_entry.id   AF-A0A803PIR9-F1
#
_cell.length_a   1.000
_cell.length_b   1.000
_cell.length_c   1.000
_cell.angle_alpha   90.00
_cell.angle_beta   90.00
_cell.angle_gamma   90.00
#
_symmetry.space_group_name_H-M   'P 1'
#
loop_
_entity.id
_entity.type
_entity.pdbx_description
1 polymer ?
#
loop_
_entity_poly.entity_id
_entity_poly.type
_entity_poly.pdbx_seq_one_letter_code
_entity_poly.pdbx_strand_id
1 'polypeptide(L)'
;MKGEHRTPEFLKLNPIGFVPVLEDEDIVISDSFAILLYLDEKYPHHPLLPSDLKKKAINLQAANIVSSSIQPLQNIAILKQLEDRVTPEDRDSWVKHFIENGFAALEELLKGYAGKYATGDEVFLADLFIAPQLYNAIIRFKLDMSGFPLLSRLNEAYSELPAFQNAMPENQPDNPSFSTC
;
A
#
# COMPACT_ATOMS: atom_id res chain seq x y z
N MET A 1 -1.95 -18.31 -1.54
CA MET A 1 -2.60 -18.05 -0.24
C MET A 1 -3.54 -19.21 0.10
N LYS A 2 -3.49 -19.74 1.33
CA LYS A 2 -4.32 -20.87 1.79
C LYS A 2 -5.77 -20.48 2.19
N GLY A 3 -6.14 -19.20 2.07
CA GLY A 3 -7.50 -18.73 2.36
C GLY A 3 -7.81 -18.53 3.85
N GLU A 4 -6.79 -18.46 4.71
CA GLU A 4 -6.94 -18.37 6.17
C GLU A 4 -7.72 -17.13 6.64
N HIS A 5 -7.71 -16.05 5.86
CA HIS A 5 -8.53 -14.85 6.09
C HIS A 5 -10.05 -15.07 5.94
N ARG A 6 -10.50 -16.29 5.62
CA ARG A 6 -11.92 -16.68 5.52
C ARG A 6 -12.35 -17.65 6.61
N THR A 7 -11.47 -18.04 7.54
CA THR A 7 -11.86 -18.94 8.64
C THR A 7 -12.83 -18.26 9.60
N PRO A 8 -13.73 -19.01 10.27
CA PRO A 8 -14.61 -18.44 11.29
C PRO A 8 -13.85 -17.68 12.38
N GLU A 9 -12.64 -18.13 12.72
CA GLU A 9 -11.77 -17.50 13.71
C GLU A 9 -11.30 -16.12 13.24
N PHE A 10 -10.78 -16.01 12.01
CA PHE A 10 -10.33 -14.73 11.47
C PHE A 10 -11.50 -13.76 11.24
N LEU A 11 -12.66 -14.26 10.81
CA LEU A 11 -13.84 -13.43 10.56
C LEU A 11 -14.43 -12.81 11.84
N LYS A 12 -14.10 -13.33 13.03
CA LYS A 12 -14.39 -12.65 14.31
C LYS A 12 -13.55 -11.39 14.50
N LEU A 13 -12.36 -11.35 13.93
CA LEU A 13 -11.44 -10.20 13.98
C LEU A 13 -11.77 -9.18 12.89
N ASN A 14 -11.96 -9.64 11.65
CA ASN A 14 -12.37 -8.80 10.53
C ASN A 14 -13.48 -9.48 9.70
N PRO A 15 -14.75 -9.06 9.84
CA PRO A 15 -15.88 -9.64 9.11
C PRO A 15 -15.78 -9.51 7.58
N ILE A 16 -15.02 -8.55 7.05
CA ILE A 16 -14.78 -8.40 5.60
C ILE A 16 -13.90 -9.55 5.08
N GLY A 17 -13.06 -10.14 5.95
CA GLY A 17 -12.11 -11.18 5.61
C GLY A 17 -10.95 -10.65 4.77
N PHE A 18 -10.47 -9.43 5.07
CA PHE A 18 -9.25 -8.88 4.48
C PHE A 18 -8.17 -8.74 5.55
N VAL A 19 -6.91 -8.74 5.10
CA VAL A 19 -5.75 -8.34 5.90
C VAL A 19 -5.35 -6.91 5.50
N PRO A 20 -4.75 -6.12 6.42
CA PRO A 20 -4.32 -6.48 7.78
C PRO A 20 -5.40 -6.31 8.86
N VAL A 21 -5.11 -6.90 10.03
CA VAL A 21 -5.75 -6.64 11.32
C VAL A 21 -4.64 -6.42 12.35
N LEU A 22 -4.82 -5.44 13.22
CA LEU A 22 -3.98 -5.19 14.39
C LEU A 22 -4.78 -5.50 15.65
N GLU A 23 -4.28 -6.40 16.48
CA GLU A 23 -4.72 -6.57 17.86
C GLU A 23 -3.72 -5.84 18.75
N ASP A 24 -4.19 -4.85 19.52
CA ASP A 24 -3.35 -4.05 20.41
C ASP A 24 -4.07 -3.85 21.75
N GLU A 25 -3.55 -4.47 22.80
CA GLU A 25 -4.14 -4.50 24.15
C GLU A 25 -5.60 -4.97 24.15
N ASP A 26 -6.56 -4.05 24.32
CA ASP A 26 -7.99 -4.32 24.42
C ASP A 26 -8.79 -3.93 23.16
N ILE A 27 -8.10 -3.52 22.08
CA ILE A 27 -8.72 -3.15 20.82
C ILE A 27 -8.26 -4.03 19.65
N VAL A 28 -9.18 -4.30 18.73
CA VAL A 28 -8.92 -4.94 17.44
C VAL A 28 -9.29 -3.95 16.34
N ILE A 29 -8.32 -3.60 15.50
CA ILE A 29 -8.48 -2.63 14.42
C ILE A 29 -8.20 -3.34 13.10
N SER A 30 -9.17 -3.34 12.19
CA SER A 30 -9.00 -3.74 10.80
C SER A 30 -9.06 -2.50 9.91
N ASP A 31 -8.39 -2.54 8.74
CA ASP A 31 -8.15 -1.41 7.81
C ASP A 31 -6.79 -0.75 8.01
N SER A 32 -5.92 -0.80 6.99
CA SER A 32 -4.55 -0.30 7.10
C SER A 32 -4.47 1.21 7.30
N PHE A 33 -5.44 1.98 6.81
CA PHE A 33 -5.47 3.43 6.99
C PHE A 33 -5.84 3.78 8.43
N ALA A 34 -6.86 3.12 8.97
CA ALA A 34 -7.25 3.28 10.38
C ALA A 34 -6.12 2.85 11.34
N ILE A 35 -5.48 1.70 11.06
CA ILE A 35 -4.34 1.20 11.84
C ILE A 35 -3.20 2.22 11.86
N LEU A 36 -2.81 2.78 10.71
CA LEU A 36 -1.70 3.72 10.65
C LEU A 36 -2.01 5.04 11.36
N LEU A 37 -3.24 5.55 11.30
CA LEU A 37 -3.63 6.74 12.07
C LEU A 37 -3.66 6.46 13.58
N TYR A 38 -4.13 5.28 14.00
CA TYR A 38 -4.05 4.86 15.41
C TYR A 38 -2.60 4.80 15.91
N LEU A 39 -1.68 4.26 15.11
CA LEU A 39 -0.27 4.19 15.47
C LEU A 39 0.39 5.57 15.51
N ASP A 40 0.01 6.50 14.62
CA ASP A 40 0.46 7.90 14.65
C ASP A 40 0.08 8.58 15.98
N GLU A 41 -1.15 8.36 16.46
CA GLU A 41 -1.60 8.90 17.74
C GLU A 41 -0.98 8.17 18.95
N LYS A 42 -0.83 6.85 18.89
CA LYS A 42 -0.25 6.04 19.98
C LYS A 42 1.24 6.34 20.18
N TYR A 43 1.98 6.69 19.12
CA TYR A 43 3.43 6.94 19.15
C TYR A 43 3.79 8.35 18.68
N PRO A 44 3.45 9.42 19.44
CA PRO A 44 3.59 10.81 18.98
C PRO A 44 5.04 11.27 18.77
N HIS A 45 6.03 10.51 19.25
CA HIS A 45 7.45 10.77 19.00
C HIS A 45 7.95 10.23 17.65
N HIS A 46 7.12 9.48 16.93
CA HIS A 46 7.40 8.93 15.61
C HIS A 46 6.25 9.26 14.65
N PRO A 47 6.02 10.55 14.34
CA PRO A 47 4.86 10.96 13.58
C PRO A 47 4.89 10.43 12.15
N LEU A 48 3.77 9.86 11.71
CA LEU A 48 3.49 9.47 10.34
C LEU A 48 2.84 10.60 9.55
N LEU A 49 2.50 11.72 10.17
CA LEU A 49 2.00 12.91 9.48
C LEU A 49 2.85 14.15 9.82
N PRO A 50 3.13 15.01 8.83
CA PRO A 50 3.84 16.26 9.09
C PRO A 50 2.98 17.22 9.90
N SER A 51 3.65 18.10 10.66
CA SER A 51 2.98 19.15 11.44
C SER A 51 2.38 20.26 10.57
N ASP A 52 2.97 20.53 9.40
CA ASP A 52 2.43 21.48 8.43
C ASP A 52 1.09 20.99 7.87
N LEU A 53 0.07 21.83 8.00
CA LEU A 53 -1.31 21.48 7.64
C LEU A 53 -1.46 21.13 6.15
N LYS A 54 -0.76 21.85 5.26
CA LYS A 54 -0.87 21.61 3.82
C LYS A 54 -0.25 20.27 3.45
N LYS A 55 0.98 20.02 3.90
CA LYS A 55 1.66 18.73 3.69
C LYS A 55 0.88 17.57 4.32
N LYS A 56 0.24 17.79 5.48
CA LYS A 56 -0.61 16.78 6.12
C LYS A 56 -1.80 16.42 5.22
N ALA A 57 -2.48 17.41 4.66
CA ALA A 57 -3.59 17.18 3.72
C ALA A 57 -3.12 16.40 2.48
N ILE A 58 -1.96 16.74 1.91
CA ILE A 58 -1.38 16.02 0.76
C ILE A 58 -1.02 14.58 1.12
N ASN A 59 -0.48 14.33 2.32
CA ASN A 59 -0.19 12.97 2.77
C ASN A 59 -1.44 12.11 2.83
N LEU A 60 -2.50 12.62 3.46
CA LEU A 60 -3.78 11.93 3.55
C LEU A 60 -4.38 11.69 2.17
N GLN A 61 -4.32 12.69 1.28
CA GLN A 61 -4.83 12.56 -0.08
C GLN A 61 -4.06 11.50 -0.88
N ALA A 62 -2.73 11.50 -0.84
CA ALA A 62 -1.90 10.54 -1.56
C ALA A 62 -2.11 9.11 -1.03
N ALA A 63 -2.11 8.94 0.29
CA ALA A 63 -2.43 7.67 0.93
C ALA A 63 -3.83 7.17 0.52
N ASN A 64 -4.83 8.06 0.49
CA ASN A 64 -6.19 7.72 0.10
C ASN A 64 -6.32 7.37 -1.39
N ILE A 65 -5.61 8.05 -2.29
CA ILE A 65 -5.59 7.68 -3.72
C ILE A 65 -5.15 6.22 -3.86
N VAL A 66 -4.12 5.79 -3.13
CA VAL A 66 -3.70 4.38 -3.14
C VAL A 66 -4.77 3.49 -2.51
N SER A 67 -5.22 3.79 -1.29
CA SER A 67 -6.06 2.90 -0.49
C SER A 67 -7.50 2.78 -0.98
N SER A 68 -8.07 3.82 -1.61
CA SER A 68 -9.45 3.84 -2.08
C SER A 68 -9.58 3.71 -3.59
N SER A 69 -8.65 4.27 -4.35
CA SER A 69 -8.81 4.46 -5.79
C SER A 69 -7.92 3.55 -6.65
N ILE A 70 -6.92 2.89 -6.05
CA ILE A 70 -6.06 1.92 -6.75
C ILE A 70 -6.24 0.53 -6.14
N GLN A 71 -5.83 0.35 -4.89
CA GLN A 71 -5.66 -0.97 -4.27
C GLN A 71 -6.95 -1.82 -4.29
N PRO A 72 -8.14 -1.30 -3.99
CA PRO A 72 -9.36 -2.10 -3.99
C PRO A 72 -9.70 -2.66 -5.37
N LEU A 73 -9.39 -1.92 -6.44
CA LEU A 73 -9.77 -2.26 -7.81
C LEU A 73 -8.86 -3.32 -8.46
N GLN A 74 -7.66 -3.50 -7.91
CA GLN A 74 -6.70 -4.54 -8.28
C GLN A 74 -6.51 -5.62 -7.20
N ASN A 75 -7.36 -5.59 -6.16
CA ASN A 75 -7.30 -6.56 -5.06
C ASN A 75 -7.56 -7.99 -5.56
N ILE A 76 -6.80 -8.98 -5.05
CA ILE A 76 -6.93 -10.39 -5.46
C ILE A 76 -8.36 -10.90 -5.32
N ALA A 77 -9.06 -10.54 -4.24
CA ALA A 77 -10.43 -10.98 -4.02
C ALA A 77 -11.38 -10.44 -5.09
N ILE A 78 -11.17 -9.20 -5.54
CA ILE A 78 -11.95 -8.60 -6.64
C ILE A 78 -11.58 -9.24 -7.97
N LEU A 79 -10.28 -9.39 -8.27
CA LEU A 79 -9.83 -10.02 -9.51
C LEU A 79 -10.32 -11.48 -9.64
N LYS A 80 -10.39 -12.21 -8.52
CA LYS A 80 -10.96 -13.57 -8.50
C LYS A 80 -12.45 -13.60 -8.85
N GLN A 81 -13.22 -12.56 -8.51
CA GLN A 81 -14.62 -12.47 -8.91
C GLN A 81 -14.80 -12.21 -10.42
N LEU A 82 -13.74 -11.70 -11.08
CA LEU A 82 -13.73 -11.40 -12.51
C LEU A 82 -13.19 -12.57 -13.35
N GLU A 83 -12.44 -13.50 -12.76
CA GLU A 83 -11.67 -14.52 -13.48
C GLU A 83 -12.52 -15.37 -14.45
N ASP A 84 -13.74 -15.72 -14.08
CA ASP A 84 -14.66 -16.50 -14.94
C ASP A 84 -15.55 -15.62 -15.85
N ARG A 85 -15.41 -14.29 -15.77
CA ARG A 85 -16.30 -13.30 -16.44
C ARG A 85 -15.62 -12.52 -17.55
N VAL A 86 -14.30 -12.42 -17.53
CA VAL A 86 -13.50 -11.64 -18.48
C VAL A 86 -12.28 -12.44 -18.93
N THR A 87 -11.69 -12.06 -20.06
CA THR A 87 -10.43 -12.68 -20.50
C THR A 87 -9.26 -12.26 -19.59
N PRO A 88 -8.17 -13.06 -19.53
CA PRO A 88 -6.95 -12.64 -18.85
C PRO A 88 -6.44 -11.28 -19.33
N GLU A 89 -6.54 -11.00 -20.63
CA GLU A 89 -6.16 -9.73 -21.24
C GLU A 89 -7.01 -8.56 -20.74
N ASP A 90 -8.33 -8.74 -20.66
CA ASP A 90 -9.24 -7.73 -20.12
C ASP A 90 -8.97 -7.45 -18.63
N ARG A 91 -8.71 -8.49 -17.84
CA ARG A 91 -8.35 -8.38 -16.42
C ARG A 91 -7.04 -7.62 -16.24
N ASP A 92 -6.03 -7.94 -17.05
CA ASP A 92 -4.72 -7.29 -16.96
C ASP A 92 -4.81 -5.82 -17.43
N SER A 93 -5.63 -5.54 -18.45
CA SER A 93 -5.93 -4.17 -18.89
C SER A 93 -6.66 -3.37 -17.80
N TRP A 94 -7.63 -3.98 -17.12
CA TRP A 94 -8.33 -3.39 -15.98
C TRP A 94 -7.34 -2.98 -14.87
N VAL A 95 -6.47 -3.89 -14.46
CA VAL A 95 -5.48 -3.61 -13.41
C VAL A 95 -4.57 -2.46 -13.82
N LYS A 96 -3.98 -2.53 -15.03
CA LYS A 96 -3.09 -1.48 -15.53
C LYS A 96 -3.78 -0.12 -15.56
N HIS A 97 -5.01 -0.05 -16.08
CA HIS A 97 -5.77 1.19 -16.16
C HIS A 97 -5.91 1.89 -14.80
N PHE A 98 -6.29 1.16 -13.74
CA PHE A 98 -6.46 1.78 -12.42
C PHE A 98 -5.15 2.15 -11.75
N ILE A 99 -4.09 1.35 -11.94
CA ILE A 99 -2.76 1.70 -11.42
C ILE A 99 -2.23 2.95 -12.15
N GLU A 100 -2.25 2.97 -13.49
CA GLU A 100 -1.74 4.07 -14.30
C GLU A 100 -2.47 5.38 -14.01
N ASN A 101 -3.81 5.35 -13.91
CA ASN A 101 -4.59 6.53 -13.55
C ASN A 101 -4.24 7.07 -12.17
N GLY A 102 -4.13 6.18 -11.17
CA GLY A 102 -3.77 6.59 -9.82
C GLY A 102 -2.32 7.08 -9.73
N PHE A 103 -1.40 6.46 -10.47
CA PHE A 103 -0.01 6.88 -10.57
C PHE A 103 0.11 8.24 -11.25
N ALA A 104 -0.61 8.48 -12.34
CA ALA A 104 -0.66 9.80 -12.97
C ALA A 104 -1.18 10.88 -12.00
N ALA A 105 -2.19 10.57 -11.19
CA ALA A 105 -2.70 11.47 -10.18
C ALA A 105 -1.68 11.75 -9.06
N LEU A 106 -0.97 10.72 -8.58
CA LEU A 106 0.09 10.87 -7.56
C LEU A 106 1.30 11.64 -8.10
N GLU A 107 1.72 11.32 -9.32
CA GLU A 107 2.82 12.00 -10.02
C GLU A 107 2.54 13.49 -10.11
N GLU A 108 1.32 13.89 -10.47
CA GLU A 108 0.93 15.30 -10.51
C GLU A 108 0.81 15.93 -9.11
N LEU A 109 0.13 15.25 -8.18
CA LEU A 109 -0.13 15.74 -6.83
C LEU A 109 1.18 16.07 -6.08
N LEU A 110 2.22 15.25 -6.25
CA LEU A 110 3.44 15.33 -5.47
C LEU A 110 4.53 16.23 -6.07
N LYS A 111 4.40 16.68 -7.32
CA LYS A 111 5.41 17.52 -8.02
C LYS A 111 5.87 18.75 -7.23
N GLY A 112 4.96 19.39 -6.50
CA GLY A 112 5.24 20.59 -5.70
C GLY A 112 5.62 20.33 -4.23
N TYR A 113 5.62 19.06 -3.80
CA TYR A 113 5.78 18.69 -2.38
C TYR A 113 6.94 17.73 -2.14
N ALA A 114 7.28 16.91 -3.13
CA ALA A 114 8.29 15.89 -2.98
C ALA A 114 9.69 16.48 -2.80
N GLY A 115 10.41 15.94 -1.81
CA GLY A 115 11.85 16.11 -1.62
C GLY A 115 12.52 14.77 -1.85
N LYS A 116 13.33 14.31 -0.89
CA LYS A 116 13.82 12.92 -0.88
C LYS A 116 12.68 11.90 -0.93
N TYR A 117 11.59 12.14 -0.21
CA TYR A 117 10.37 11.33 -0.11
C TYR A 117 9.14 12.10 -0.61
N ALA A 118 7.94 11.54 -0.46
CA ALA A 118 6.72 12.03 -1.12
C ALA A 118 6.38 13.48 -0.75
N THR A 119 6.67 13.94 0.47
CA THR A 119 6.32 15.31 0.93
C THR A 119 7.45 16.06 1.64
N GLY A 120 8.70 15.79 1.25
CA GLY A 120 9.89 16.45 1.77
C GLY A 120 11.02 15.44 1.97
N ASP A 121 11.82 15.63 3.00
CA ASP A 121 13.01 14.79 3.26
C ASP A 121 12.81 13.77 4.40
N GLU A 122 11.59 13.67 4.92
CA GLU A 122 11.16 12.70 5.92
C GLU A 122 10.07 11.78 5.36
N VAL A 123 10.01 10.53 5.85
CA VAL A 123 9.02 9.53 5.47
C VAL A 123 7.74 9.77 6.27
N PHE A 124 6.61 9.84 5.58
CA PHE A 124 5.29 10.00 6.19
C PHE A 124 4.28 9.01 5.59
N LEU A 125 3.01 9.15 5.98
CA LEU A 125 1.91 8.26 5.63
C LEU A 125 1.82 8.00 4.12
N ALA A 126 2.01 9.02 3.27
CA ALA A 126 1.97 8.83 1.83
C ALA A 126 2.97 7.77 1.36
N ASP A 127 4.19 7.81 1.87
CA ASP A 127 5.26 6.89 1.50
C ASP A 127 4.92 5.45 1.90
N LEU A 128 4.29 5.26 3.06
CA LEU A 128 3.86 3.95 3.57
C LEU A 128 2.80 3.28 2.68
N PHE A 129 1.99 4.06 1.97
CA PHE A 129 1.02 3.54 1.00
C PHE A 129 1.61 3.40 -0.40
N ILE A 130 2.45 4.36 -0.82
CA ILE A 130 3.03 4.38 -2.17
C ILE A 130 4.02 3.22 -2.35
N ALA A 131 4.89 2.94 -1.38
CA ALA A 131 5.92 1.90 -1.51
C ALA A 131 5.37 0.50 -1.82
N PRO A 132 4.41 -0.07 -1.05
CA PRO A 132 3.84 -1.38 -1.38
C PRO A 132 3.03 -1.37 -2.69
N GLN A 133 2.46 -0.22 -3.06
CA GLN A 133 1.75 -0.09 -4.34
C GLN A 133 2.73 -0.11 -5.53
N LEU A 134 3.89 0.54 -5.40
CA LEU A 134 4.97 0.49 -6.41
C LEU A 134 5.54 -0.91 -6.56
N TYR A 135 5.80 -1.60 -5.44
CA TYR A 135 6.23 -3.00 -5.47
C TYR A 135 5.25 -3.87 -6.26
N ASN A 136 3.95 -3.76 -5.97
CA ASN A 136 2.93 -4.52 -6.71
C ASN A 136 2.89 -4.14 -8.20
N ALA A 137 2.93 -2.85 -8.53
CA ALA A 137 2.91 -2.39 -9.91
C ALA A 137 4.09 -2.95 -10.72
N ILE A 138 5.30 -2.90 -10.17
CA ILE A 138 6.55 -3.30 -10.85
C ILE A 138 6.70 -4.82 -10.87
N ILE A 139 6.66 -5.47 -9.70
CA ILE A 139 7.02 -6.88 -9.55
C ILE A 139 5.86 -7.78 -9.98
N ARG A 140 4.65 -7.46 -9.51
CA ARG A 140 3.49 -8.33 -9.72
C ARG A 140 2.79 -8.07 -11.05
N PHE A 141 2.56 -6.81 -11.40
CA PHE A 141 1.80 -6.44 -12.61
C PHE A 141 2.68 -6.03 -13.80
N LYS A 142 4.01 -5.96 -13.60
CA LYS A 142 5.00 -5.66 -14.65
C LYS A 142 4.64 -4.39 -15.42
N LEU A 143 4.20 -3.36 -14.70
CA LEU A 143 3.85 -2.07 -15.26
C LEU A 143 5.10 -1.36 -15.79
N ASP A 144 4.97 -0.68 -16.94
CA ASP A 144 6.01 0.22 -17.41
C ASP A 144 5.97 1.52 -16.58
N MET A 145 7.10 1.83 -15.94
CA MET A 145 7.24 3.00 -15.07
C MET A 145 7.83 4.21 -15.79
N SER A 146 8.11 4.13 -17.10
CA SER A 146 8.71 5.22 -17.88
C SER A 146 7.91 6.54 -17.83
N GLY A 147 6.59 6.45 -17.65
CA GLY A 147 5.69 7.60 -17.50
C GLY A 147 5.63 8.22 -16.11
N PHE A 148 6.29 7.62 -15.10
CA PHE A 148 6.19 8.02 -13.68
C PHE A 148 7.57 8.23 -13.04
N PRO A 149 8.36 9.21 -13.51
CA PRO A 149 9.73 9.41 -13.04
C PRO A 149 9.83 9.79 -11.56
N LEU A 150 8.89 10.57 -11.01
CA LEU A 150 8.87 10.92 -9.59
C LEU A 150 8.62 9.68 -8.74
N LEU A 151 7.59 8.89 -9.08
CA LEU A 151 7.31 7.65 -8.36
C LEU A 151 8.46 6.63 -8.48
N SER A 152 9.11 6.55 -9.63
CA SER A 152 10.30 5.68 -9.81
C SER A 152 11.45 6.10 -8.89
N ARG A 153 11.74 7.41 -8.81
CA ARG A 153 12.74 7.95 -7.87
C ARG A 153 12.37 7.70 -6.41
N LEU A 154 11.09 7.82 -6.06
CA LEU A 154 10.61 7.50 -4.71
C LEU A 154 10.84 6.02 -4.38
N ASN A 155 10.56 5.11 -5.33
CA ASN A 155 10.84 3.68 -5.17
C ASN A 155 12.32 3.41 -4.83
N GLU A 156 13.23 4.04 -5.57
CA GLU A 156 14.67 3.95 -5.31
C GLU A 156 15.02 4.52 -3.93
N ALA A 157 14.44 5.66 -3.54
CA ALA A 157 14.68 6.23 -2.22
C ALA A 157 14.16 5.33 -1.07
N TYR A 158 13.06 4.60 -1.28
CA TYR A 158 12.53 3.65 -0.30
C TYR A 158 13.40 2.40 -0.20
N SER A 159 13.97 1.90 -1.31
CA SER A 159 14.80 0.70 -1.29
C SER A 159 16.09 0.86 -0.47
N GLU A 160 16.54 2.09 -0.23
CA GLU A 160 17.71 2.38 0.61
C GLU A 160 17.42 2.38 2.11
N LEU A 161 16.14 2.34 2.52
CA LEU A 161 15.76 2.44 3.92
C LEU A 161 15.61 1.06 4.57
N PRO A 162 16.31 0.78 5.69
CA PRO A 162 16.20 -0.51 6.39
C PRO A 162 14.77 -0.88 6.80
N ALA A 163 13.94 0.11 7.16
CA ALA A 163 12.55 -0.13 7.53
C ALA A 163 11.73 -0.74 6.36
N PHE A 164 11.91 -0.23 5.14
CA PHE A 164 11.24 -0.76 3.95
C PHE A 164 11.85 -2.10 3.52
N GLN A 165 13.18 -2.25 3.59
CA GLN A 165 13.86 -3.52 3.31
C GLN A 165 13.36 -4.63 4.24
N ASN A 166 13.24 -4.37 5.54
CA ASN A 166 12.75 -5.34 6.53
C ASN A 166 11.26 -5.67 6.33
N ALA A 167 10.48 -4.74 5.77
CA ALA A 167 9.06 -4.92 5.49
C ALA A 167 8.78 -5.61 4.13
N MET A 168 9.81 -5.93 3.36
CA MET A 168 9.65 -6.62 2.07
C MET A 168 8.96 -7.98 2.25
N PRO A 169 8.06 -8.39 1.33
CA PRO A 169 7.40 -9.69 1.40
C PRO A 169 8.36 -10.87 1.54
N GLU A 170 9.54 -10.79 0.92
CA GLU A 170 10.56 -11.82 0.95
C GLU A 170 11.23 -11.98 2.33
N ASN A 171 11.09 -10.98 3.21
CA ASN A 171 11.70 -10.96 4.54
C ASN A 171 10.69 -11.27 5.66
N GLN A 172 9.45 -11.65 5.31
CA GLN A 172 8.40 -11.94 6.31
C GLN A 172 8.43 -13.40 6.77
N PRO A 173 8.01 -13.70 8.02
CA PRO A 173 8.03 -15.05 8.57
C PRO A 173 7.22 -16.09 7.78
N ASP A 174 6.19 -15.65 7.05
CA ASP A 174 5.31 -16.48 6.24
C ASP A 174 5.79 -16.63 4.78
N ASN A 175 6.96 -16.09 4.42
CA ASN A 175 7.55 -16.34 3.11
C ASN A 175 7.78 -17.87 2.94
N PRO A 176 7.25 -18.49 1.87
CA PRO A 176 7.40 -19.92 1.61
C PRO A 176 8.84 -20.46 1.67
N SER A 177 9.85 -19.63 1.37
CA SER A 177 11.26 -20.05 1.47
C SER A 177 11.75 -20.31 2.90
N PHE A 178 11.07 -19.78 3.93
CA PHE A 178 11.37 -20.06 5.34
C PHE A 178 10.58 -21.25 5.90
N SER A 179 9.59 -21.76 5.17
CA SER A 179 8.73 -22.88 5.61
C SER A 179 9.36 -24.27 5.41
N THR A 180 10.64 -24.34 5.05
CA THR A 180 11.40 -25.59 4.83
C THR A 180 12.43 -25.91 5.93
N CYS A 181 12.32 -25.30 7.10
CA CYS A 181 13.12 -25.64 8.29
C CYS A 181 12.27 -26.28 9.38
#